data_AF-A0A1F6XLE0-F1
#
_entry.id   AF-A0A1F6XLE0-F1
#
_cell.length_a   1.000
_cell.length_b   1.000
_cell.length_c   1.000
_cell.angle_alpha   90.00
_cell.angle_beta   90.00
_cell.angle_gamma   90.00
#
_symmetry.space_group_name_H-M   'P 1'
#
loop_
_entity.id
_entity.type
_entity.pdbx_description
1 polymer ?
#
loop_
_entity_poly.entity_id
_entity_poly.type
_entity_poly.pdbx_seq_one_letter_code
_entity_poly.pdbx_strand_id
1 'polypeptide(L)'
;MHLYRISQSLLEKGLNLLIGGQFQMKTREGVFRGEIKECMALSNRRIKISFNWLCVGYVFFDNSGLPKPRKWVLLKDPPGLHHVDLEWRYFYFQTDENRVKIKGQLGEICHLFRKGNHTNLVRCGDEFVAYAKIHQLEFWQAIIAILLKNKNCG
;
A
#
# COMPACT_ATOMS: atom_id res chain seq x y z
N MET A 1 17.67 -4.52 -13.28
CA MET A 1 17.05 -3.97 -14.50
C MET A 1 15.54 -3.96 -14.33
N HIS A 2 14.90 -2.78 -14.33
CA HIS A 2 13.44 -2.67 -14.19
C HIS A 2 12.78 -2.84 -15.56
N LEU A 3 12.08 -3.96 -15.77
CA LEU A 3 11.36 -4.24 -17.01
C LEU A 3 9.99 -3.56 -16.98
N TYR A 4 9.90 -2.36 -17.54
CA TYR A 4 8.63 -1.66 -17.76
C TYR A 4 7.80 -2.42 -18.80
N ARG A 5 6.57 -2.77 -18.42
CA ARG A 5 5.66 -3.57 -19.25
C ARG A 5 4.47 -2.72 -19.72
N ILE A 6 3.97 -3.08 -20.91
CA ILE A 6 2.82 -2.42 -21.57
C ILE A 6 1.73 -3.44 -21.95
N SER A 7 1.89 -4.71 -21.58
CA SER A 7 0.95 -5.78 -21.93
C SER A 7 -0.21 -5.85 -20.94
N GLN A 8 -1.44 -5.68 -21.45
CA GLN A 8 -2.65 -5.75 -20.64
C GLN A 8 -2.90 -7.14 -20.03
N SER A 9 -2.73 -8.22 -20.82
CA SER A 9 -2.94 -9.59 -20.34
C SER A 9 -1.98 -9.98 -19.20
N LEU A 10 -0.75 -9.46 -19.22
CA LEU A 10 0.21 -9.64 -18.13
C LEU A 10 -0.18 -8.83 -16.89
N LEU A 11 -0.74 -7.64 -17.07
CA LEU A 11 -1.25 -6.83 -15.96
C LEU A 11 -2.41 -7.56 -15.27
N GLU A 12 -3.42 -8.00 -16.03
CA GLU A 12 -4.61 -8.70 -15.54
C GLU A 12 -4.26 -9.91 -14.65
N LYS A 13 -3.33 -10.76 -15.10
CA LYS A 13 -2.85 -11.91 -14.31
C LYS A 13 -2.26 -11.48 -12.96
N GLY A 14 -1.59 -10.33 -12.92
CA GLY A 14 -0.99 -9.80 -11.70
C GLY A 14 -1.98 -9.11 -10.77
N LEU A 15 -3.01 -8.45 -11.30
CA LEU A 15 -3.99 -7.71 -10.50
C LEU A 15 -4.78 -8.61 -9.55
N ASN A 16 -5.16 -9.82 -9.99
CA ASN A 16 -5.87 -10.78 -9.14
C ASN A 16 -5.07 -11.19 -7.90
N LEU A 17 -3.74 -11.19 -7.97
CA LEU A 17 -2.86 -11.51 -6.84
C LEU A 17 -2.79 -10.39 -5.78
N LEU A 18 -3.42 -9.24 -6.05
CA LEU A 18 -3.38 -8.05 -5.21
C LEU A 18 -4.68 -7.85 -4.42
N ILE A 19 -5.70 -8.67 -4.69
CA ILE A 19 -6.97 -8.66 -3.95
C ILE A 19 -6.70 -9.01 -2.47
N GLY A 20 -7.29 -8.24 -1.55
CA GLY A 20 -7.00 -8.29 -0.11
C GLY A 20 -5.63 -7.72 0.28
N GLY A 21 -4.86 -7.25 -0.70
CA GLY A 21 -3.66 -6.43 -0.51
C GLY A 21 -4.01 -4.96 -0.32
N GLN A 22 -3.04 -4.07 -0.55
CA GLN A 22 -3.25 -2.64 -0.38
C GLN A 22 -2.79 -1.79 -1.55
N PHE A 23 -3.56 -0.74 -1.82
CA PHE A 23 -3.21 0.34 -2.70
C PHE A 23 -2.48 1.44 -1.95
N GLN A 24 -1.55 2.12 -2.63
CA GLN A 24 -0.97 3.39 -2.22
C GLN A 24 -0.85 4.33 -3.41
N MET A 25 -1.29 5.57 -3.24
CA MET A 25 -0.98 6.65 -4.16
C MET A 25 -0.60 7.90 -3.38
N LYS A 26 0.49 8.55 -3.80
CA LYS A 26 0.91 9.83 -3.24
C LYS A 26 0.51 10.94 -4.21
N THR A 27 -0.28 11.88 -3.71
CA THR A 27 -0.68 13.09 -4.45
C THR A 27 -0.18 14.32 -3.69
N ARG A 28 -0.52 15.52 -4.18
CA ARG A 28 -0.29 16.77 -3.45
C ARG A 28 -1.17 16.89 -2.20
N GLU A 29 -2.35 16.28 -2.24
CA GLU A 29 -3.33 16.32 -1.15
C GLU A 29 -2.92 15.38 -0.01
N GLY A 30 -2.26 14.27 -0.30
CA GLY A 30 -1.80 13.37 0.75
C GLY A 30 -1.32 12.02 0.23
N VAL A 31 -1.21 11.07 1.15
CA VAL A 31 -0.96 9.67 0.80
C VAL A 31 -2.25 8.90 1.01
N PHE A 32 -2.81 8.36 -0.06
CA PHE A 32 -3.97 7.49 -0.02
C PHE A 32 -3.51 6.05 0.18
N ARG A 33 -4.22 5.32 1.04
CA ARG A 33 -4.04 3.89 1.31
C ARG A 33 -5.40 3.22 1.39
N GLY A 34 -5.56 2.05 0.79
CA GLY A 34 -6.82 1.31 0.85
C GLY A 34 -6.61 -0.18 0.68
N GLU A 35 -7.47 -0.99 1.29
CA GLU A 35 -7.50 -2.43 1.02
C GLU A 35 -8.24 -2.70 -0.28
N ILE A 36 -7.59 -3.44 -1.16
CA ILE A 36 -8.11 -3.73 -2.50
C ILE A 36 -9.20 -4.80 -2.37
N LYS A 37 -10.45 -4.41 -2.66
CA LYS A 37 -11.59 -5.33 -2.77
C LYS A 37 -11.59 -6.03 -4.12
N GLU A 38 -11.41 -5.25 -5.18
CA GLU A 38 -11.38 -5.72 -6.56
C GLU A 38 -10.39 -4.88 -7.36
N CYS A 39 -9.73 -5.49 -8.33
CA CYS A 39 -8.87 -4.78 -9.26
C CYS A 39 -8.92 -5.43 -10.63
N MET A 40 -9.33 -4.66 -11.65
CA MET A 40 -9.48 -5.15 -13.01
C MET A 40 -8.82 -4.20 -14.00
N ALA A 41 -8.22 -4.76 -15.05
CA ALA A 41 -7.86 -3.97 -16.21
C ALA A 41 -9.09 -3.82 -17.12
N LEU A 42 -9.25 -2.62 -17.65
CA LEU A 42 -10.29 -2.26 -18.60
C LEU A 42 -9.63 -2.03 -19.98
N SER A 43 -10.47 -1.87 -21.00
CA SER A 43 -10.01 -1.41 -22.31
C SER A 43 -9.25 -0.08 -22.22
N ASN A 44 -8.48 0.23 -23.26
CA ASN A 44 -7.72 1.50 -23.37
C ASN A 44 -6.73 1.73 -22.24
N ARG A 45 -6.07 0.66 -21.75
CA ARG A 45 -5.06 0.74 -20.69
C ARG A 45 -5.58 1.44 -19.44
N ARG A 46 -6.80 1.12 -19.02
CA ARG A 46 -7.36 1.59 -17.76
C ARG A 46 -7.34 0.48 -16.72
N ILE A 47 -7.31 0.86 -15.46
CA ILE A 47 -7.55 -0.04 -14.34
C ILE A 47 -8.63 0.56 -13.46
N LYS A 48 -9.51 -0.30 -12.95
CA LYS A 48 -10.46 0.04 -11.91
C LYS A 48 -10.09 -0.72 -10.65
N ILE A 49 -9.90 0.00 -9.55
CA ILE A 49 -9.56 -0.57 -8.25
C ILE A 49 -10.68 -0.17 -7.31
N SER A 50 -11.38 -1.13 -6.71
CA SER A 50 -12.36 -0.87 -5.65
C SER A 50 -11.80 -1.23 -4.28
N PHE A 51 -12.33 -0.61 -3.23
CA PHE A 51 -11.76 -0.72 -1.88
C PHE A 51 -12.76 -1.25 -0.84
N ASN A 52 -12.27 -2.06 0.10
CA ASN A 52 -13.02 -2.39 1.33
C ASN A 52 -13.01 -1.21 2.31
N TRP A 53 -11.90 -0.47 2.31
CA TRP A 53 -11.75 0.80 3.01
C TRP A 53 -10.70 1.62 2.29
N LEU A 54 -10.84 2.94 2.35
CA LEU A 54 -9.90 3.89 1.81
C LEU A 54 -9.64 4.95 2.87
N CYS A 55 -8.37 5.25 3.11
CA CYS A 55 -7.93 6.24 4.08
C CYS A 55 -6.89 7.16 3.45
N VAL A 56 -6.75 8.32 4.05
CA VAL A 56 -5.79 9.33 3.65
C VAL A 56 -4.91 9.67 4.84
N GLY A 57 -3.61 9.72 4.60
CA GLY A 57 -2.59 10.03 5.57
C GLY A 57 -2.03 11.41 5.31
N TYR A 58 -2.17 12.29 6.29
CA TYR A 58 -1.61 13.65 6.27
C TYR A 58 -0.49 13.77 7.32
N VAL A 59 0.51 14.61 7.00
CA VAL A 59 1.45 15.11 8.01
C VAL A 59 0.82 16.39 8.56
N PHE A 60 0.60 16.43 9.87
CA PHE A 60 0.11 17.63 10.55
C PHE A 60 1.23 18.26 11.35
N PHE A 61 1.22 19.57 11.43
CA PHE A 61 2.14 20.37 12.24
C PHE A 61 1.36 20.84 13.45
N ASP A 62 1.96 20.76 14.64
CA ASP A 62 1.37 21.37 15.82
C ASP A 62 1.64 22.89 15.86
N ASN A 63 1.13 23.58 16.88
CA ASN A 63 1.34 25.01 17.07
C ASN A 63 2.82 25.39 17.27
N SER A 64 3.71 24.42 17.47
CA SER A 64 5.16 24.63 17.54
C SER A 64 5.86 24.46 16.19
N GLY A 65 5.12 24.17 15.12
CA GLY A 65 5.67 23.92 13.78
C GLY A 65 6.37 22.58 13.65
N LEU A 66 6.26 21.69 14.64
CA LEU A 66 6.88 20.37 14.61
C LEU A 66 5.96 19.38 13.85
N PRO A 67 6.50 18.64 12.85
CA PRO A 67 5.74 17.63 12.15
C PRO A 67 5.42 16.47 13.10
N LYS A 68 4.15 16.13 13.21
CA LYS A 68 3.69 14.98 13.99
C LYS A 68 3.64 13.70 13.14
N PRO A 69 3.64 12.53 13.81
CA PRO A 69 3.47 11.25 13.12
C PRO A 69 2.23 11.27 12.25
N ARG A 70 2.32 10.70 11.04
CA ARG A 70 1.20 10.63 10.10
C ARG A 70 -0.02 9.98 10.75
N LYS A 71 -1.15 10.69 10.74
CA LYS A 71 -2.46 10.16 11.13
C LYS A 71 -3.22 9.73 9.88
N TRP A 72 -3.77 8.52 9.92
CA TRP A 72 -4.62 7.97 8.86
C TRP A 72 -6.08 8.23 9.21
N VAL A 73 -6.80 8.86 8.29
CA VAL A 73 -8.22 9.17 8.45
C VAL A 73 -8.99 8.38 7.41
N LEU A 74 -9.97 7.59 7.87
CA LEU A 74 -10.88 6.85 6.99
C LEU A 74 -11.74 7.85 6.21
N LEU A 75 -11.83 7.66 4.90
CA LEU A 75 -12.75 8.43 4.07
C LEU A 75 -14.16 7.89 4.28
N LYS A 76 -15.10 8.74 4.72
CA LYS A 76 -16.51 8.39 4.84
C LYS A 76 -17.14 8.30 3.46
N ASP A 77 -17.93 7.25 3.22
CA ASP A 77 -18.58 6.95 1.94
C ASP A 77 -19.50 8.09 1.47
N PRO A 78 -19.40 8.47 0.19
CA PRO A 78 -20.59 8.58 -0.64
C PRO A 78 -20.67 7.43 -1.66
N PRO A 79 -21.87 7.06 -2.17
CA PRO A 79 -22.15 5.79 -2.86
C PRO A 79 -21.41 5.51 -4.18
N GLY A 80 -20.53 6.40 -4.64
CA GLY A 80 -19.83 6.29 -5.93
C GLY A 80 -18.29 6.30 -5.86
N LEU A 81 -17.67 6.47 -4.68
CA LEU A 81 -16.28 6.91 -4.56
C LEU A 81 -15.28 5.90 -3.96
N HIS A 82 -15.68 4.64 -3.76
CA HIS A 82 -14.75 3.58 -3.37
C HIS A 82 -14.10 2.88 -4.54
N HIS A 83 -13.85 3.61 -5.60
CA HIS A 83 -13.00 3.11 -6.66
C HIS A 83 -12.14 4.21 -7.27
N VAL A 84 -10.93 3.82 -7.65
CA VAL A 84 -10.04 4.61 -8.49
C VAL A 84 -10.12 4.02 -9.89
N ASP A 85 -10.34 4.88 -10.87
CA ASP A 85 -10.18 4.57 -12.28
C ASP A 85 -8.95 5.33 -12.79
N LEU A 86 -7.97 4.61 -13.30
CA LEU A 86 -6.69 5.16 -13.70
C LEU A 86 -6.25 4.62 -15.05
N GLU A 87 -5.87 5.54 -15.94
CA GLU A 87 -5.22 5.19 -17.20
C GLU A 87 -3.72 5.01 -16.98
N TRP A 88 -3.18 3.85 -17.33
CA TRP A 88 -1.78 3.50 -17.12
C TRP A 88 -0.94 3.64 -18.40
N ARG A 89 0.28 4.14 -18.22
CA ARG A 89 1.29 4.23 -19.28
C ARG A 89 2.17 2.99 -19.32
N TYR A 90 2.59 2.53 -18.15
CA TYR A 90 3.36 1.30 -17.96
C TYR A 90 3.24 0.82 -16.51
N PHE A 91 3.55 -0.46 -16.31
CA PHE A 91 3.62 -1.07 -14.99
C PHE A 91 4.89 -1.89 -14.81
N TYR A 92 5.20 -2.19 -13.56
CA TYR A 92 6.36 -3.00 -13.18
C TYR A 92 6.02 -3.88 -11.98
N PHE A 93 6.30 -5.18 -12.11
CA PHE A 93 6.22 -6.13 -11.00
C PHE A 93 7.54 -6.12 -10.22
N GLN A 94 7.47 -5.76 -8.94
CA GLN A 94 8.56 -5.86 -7.97
C GLN A 94 8.32 -7.09 -7.12
N THR A 95 8.84 -8.22 -7.60
CA THR A 95 8.66 -9.54 -6.97
C THR A 95 9.34 -9.61 -5.60
N ASP A 96 10.49 -8.97 -5.46
CA ASP A 96 11.24 -8.80 -4.21
C ASP A 96 10.44 -8.05 -3.14
N GLU A 97 9.74 -6.99 -3.54
CA GLU A 97 8.91 -6.18 -2.65
C GLU A 97 7.45 -6.62 -2.61
N ASN A 98 7.09 -7.74 -3.26
CA ASN A 98 5.71 -8.23 -3.37
C ASN A 98 4.70 -7.14 -3.75
N ARG A 99 5.06 -6.28 -4.72
CA ARG A 99 4.25 -5.15 -5.17
C ARG A 99 4.25 -4.94 -6.67
N VAL A 100 3.24 -4.24 -7.15
CA VAL A 100 3.15 -3.72 -8.52
C VAL A 100 3.22 -2.21 -8.45
N LYS A 101 4.10 -1.62 -9.25
CA LYS A 101 4.15 -0.17 -9.47
C LYS A 101 3.49 0.14 -10.80
N ILE A 102 2.49 0.99 -10.78
CA ILE A 102 1.78 1.45 -11.97
C ILE A 102 2.05 2.94 -12.12
N LYS A 103 2.46 3.36 -13.31
CA LYS A 103 2.55 4.78 -13.64
C LYS A 103 1.37 5.16 -14.52
N GLY A 104 0.59 6.13 -14.06
CA GLY A 104 -0.50 6.74 -14.78
C GLY A 104 -0.03 7.58 -15.97
N GLN A 105 -0.94 7.90 -16.88
CA GLN A 105 -0.62 8.77 -18.01
C GLN A 105 -0.30 10.21 -17.59
N LEU A 106 -0.96 10.73 -16.55
CA LEU A 106 -0.74 12.10 -16.06
C LEU A 106 0.44 12.17 -15.07
N GLY A 107 1.19 11.08 -14.93
CA GLY A 107 2.37 10.99 -14.07
C GLY A 107 2.09 10.49 -12.66
N GLU A 108 0.87 10.06 -12.37
CA GLU A 108 0.51 9.41 -11.12
C GLU A 108 1.34 8.15 -10.90
N ILE A 109 1.68 7.87 -9.65
CA ILE A 109 2.37 6.63 -9.30
C ILE A 109 1.56 5.92 -8.23
N CYS A 110 1.04 4.76 -8.62
CA CYS A 110 0.31 3.85 -7.74
C CYS A 110 1.20 2.66 -7.39
N HIS A 111 1.16 2.26 -6.13
CA HIS A 111 1.75 1.01 -5.67
C HIS A 111 0.64 0.11 -5.18
N LEU A 112 0.63 -1.14 -5.64
CA LEU A 112 -0.30 -2.18 -5.23
C LEU A 112 0.52 -3.26 -4.54
N PHE A 113 0.30 -3.46 -3.26
CA PHE A 113 1.01 -4.42 -2.44
C PHE A 113 0.16 -5.67 -2.29
N ARG A 114 0.79 -6.84 -2.31
CA ARG A 114 0.10 -8.10 -2.00
C ARG A 114 -0.39 -8.12 -0.56
N LYS A 115 -1.37 -8.98 -0.29
CA LYS A 115 -1.78 -9.31 1.08
C LYS A 115 -0.58 -9.81 1.89
N GLY A 116 -0.50 -9.41 3.15
CA GLY A 116 0.61 -9.77 4.05
C GLY A 116 1.93 -9.03 3.81
N ASN A 117 1.98 -8.05 2.90
CA ASN A 117 3.16 -7.20 2.75
C ASN A 117 3.43 -6.41 4.05
N HIS A 118 4.67 -6.40 4.53
CA HIS A 118 5.07 -5.74 5.78
C HIS A 118 4.90 -4.21 5.80
N THR A 119 4.65 -3.59 4.64
CA THR A 119 4.35 -2.15 4.53
C THR A 119 2.86 -1.84 4.52
N ASN A 120 2.00 -2.87 4.58
CA ASN A 120 0.56 -2.68 4.67
C ASN A 120 0.17 -2.08 6.02
N LEU A 121 -0.92 -1.32 6.02
CA LEU A 121 -1.56 -0.85 7.24
C LEU A 121 -2.38 -1.97 7.87
N VAL A 122 -2.41 -2.03 9.19
CA VAL A 122 -3.27 -2.90 9.97
C VAL A 122 -4.30 -2.03 10.65
N ARG A 123 -5.56 -2.47 10.61
CA ARG A 123 -6.63 -1.81 11.35
C ARG A 123 -6.60 -2.29 12.80
N CYS A 124 -6.39 -1.36 13.73
CA CYS A 124 -6.44 -1.59 15.16
C CYS A 124 -7.61 -0.77 15.73
N GLY A 125 -8.80 -1.36 15.80
CA GLY A 125 -10.03 -0.65 16.17
C GLY A 125 -10.40 0.41 15.12
N ASP A 126 -10.41 1.67 15.55
CA ASP A 126 -10.74 2.83 14.71
C ASP A 126 -9.50 3.49 14.06
N GLU A 127 -8.31 2.97 14.33
CA GLU A 127 -7.07 3.50 13.78
C GLU A 127 -6.44 2.54 12.76
N PHE A 128 -5.73 3.12 11.79
CA PHE A 128 -4.83 2.38 10.91
C PHE A 128 -3.38 2.63 11.34
N VAL A 129 -2.64 1.55 11.54
CA VAL A 129 -1.25 1.59 12.01
C VAL A 129 -0.37 0.87 11.01
N ALA A 130 0.87 1.32 10.82
CA ALA A 130 1.81 0.59 9.99
C ALA A 130 2.14 -0.77 10.62
N TYR A 131 2.11 -1.85 9.83
CA TYR A 131 2.44 -3.20 10.29
C TYR A 131 3.78 -3.26 11.05
N ALA A 132 4.81 -2.60 10.53
CA ALA A 132 6.12 -2.52 11.17
C ALA A 132 6.08 -1.94 12.61
N LYS A 133 5.12 -1.06 12.92
CA LYS A 133 4.97 -0.46 14.25
C LYS A 133 4.33 -1.43 15.24
N ILE A 134 3.45 -2.31 14.78
CA ILE A 134 2.79 -3.33 15.63
C ILE A 134 3.78 -4.44 15.96
N HIS A 135 4.48 -4.94 14.95
CA HIS A 135 5.41 -6.06 15.11
C HIS A 135 6.83 -5.64 15.52
N GLN A 136 7.03 -4.36 15.85
CA GLN A 136 8.33 -3.86 16.31
C GLN A 136 8.76 -4.55 17.62
N LEU A 137 7.80 -4.76 18.53
CA LEU A 137 8.06 -5.42 19.82
C LEU A 137 8.42 -6.90 19.62
N GLU A 138 7.64 -7.63 18.84
CA GLU A 138 7.89 -9.04 18.52
C GLU A 138 9.22 -9.24 17.79
N PHE A 139 9.56 -8.34 16.87
CA PHE A 139 10.85 -8.33 16.19
C PHE A 139 12.01 -8.17 17.18
N TRP A 140 11.93 -7.19 18.09
CA TRP A 140 12.97 -7.00 19.10
C TRP A 140 13.06 -8.17 20.08
N GLN A 141 11.92 -8.75 20.48
CA GLN A 141 11.89 -9.96 21.31
C GLN A 141 12.59 -11.13 20.61
N ALA A 142 12.35 -11.33 19.32
CA ALA A 142 13.03 -12.37 18.54
C ALA A 142 14.54 -12.12 18.44
N ILE A 143 14.97 -10.88 18.20
CA ILE A 143 16.39 -10.51 18.17
C ILE A 143 17.06 -10.76 19.53
N ILE A 144 16.42 -10.34 20.63
CA ILE A 144 16.93 -10.56 21.99
C ILE A 144 17.03 -12.06 22.27
N ALA A 145 16.01 -12.85 21.92
CA ALA A 145 16.04 -14.31 22.10
C ALA A 145 17.18 -14.98 21.33
N ILE A 146 17.45 -14.55 20.09
CA ILE A 146 18.58 -15.05 19.29
C ILE A 146 19.92 -14.69 19.95
N LEU A 147 20.08 -13.44 20.38
CA LEU A 147 21.30 -12.96 21.03
C LEU A 147 21.58 -13.68 22.37
N LEU A 148 20.53 -13.93 23.16
CA LEU A 148 20.64 -14.69 24.41
C LEU A 148 20.97 -16.16 24.16
N LYS A 149 20.38 -16.77 23.12
CA LYS A 149 20.68 -18.17 22.76
C LYS A 149 22.12 -18.35 22.29
N ASN A 150 22.67 -17.38 21.56
CA ASN A 150 24.08 -17.40 21.13
C ASN A 150 25.08 -17.13 22.27
N LYS A 151 24.67 -16.44 23.35
CA LYS A 151 25.52 -16.27 24.55
C LYS A 151 25.62 -17.53 25.41
N ASN A 152 24.63 -18.42 25.36
CA ASN A 152 24.59 -19.65 26.16
C ASN A 152 25.24 -20.87 25.46
N CYS A 153 25.82 -20.68 24.26
CA CYS A 153 26.53 -21.70 23.50
C CYS A 153 28.04 -21.42 23.39
N GLY A 154 28.59 -20.55 24.24
CA GLY A 154 30.02 -20.22 24.32
C GLY A 154 30.63 -20.70 25.63
#